data_AF-A0A7W7MH88-F1
#
_entry.id   AF-A0A7W7MH88-F1
#
_cell.length_a   1.000
_cell.length_b   1.000
_cell.length_c   1.000
_cell.angle_alpha   90.00
_cell.angle_beta   90.00
_cell.angle_gamma   90.00
#
_symmetry.space_group_name_H-M   'P 1'
#
loop_
_entity.id
_entity.type
_entity.pdbx_description
1 polymer ?
#
loop_
_entity_poly.entity_id
_entity_poly.type
_entity_poly.pdbx_seq_one_letter_code
_entity_poly.pdbx_strand_id
1 'polypeptide(L)'
;MLVFMAAVRVWNRRGPARAQPFTGPLAAATLVLLSGLTPAEAGLTLAAGWGYAVSAALLVAAGYGVALTIPAARRALAEPYFPHPVRSALLGVPLSTVIFEEVAFRGVLFTLVEQAHGPAWAVAVTSVLFGLWHLPDSREVAFTTLAGVVLSFLRLLSGGLLAPIVLHWTANGLGILTSAWVRRSGQPDIGGRDQT
;
A
#
# COMPACT_ATOMS: atom_id res chain seq x y z
N MET A 1 2.12 -13.51 -16.62
CA MET A 1 1.88 -12.50 -15.56
C MET A 1 2.08 -13.02 -14.14
N LEU A 2 1.35 -14.05 -13.68
CA LEU A 2 1.47 -14.51 -12.27
C LEU A 2 2.88 -14.98 -11.88
N VAL A 3 3.61 -15.63 -12.81
CA VAL A 3 5.02 -16.02 -12.61
C VAL A 3 5.92 -14.79 -12.41
N PHE A 4 5.70 -13.71 -13.18
CA PHE A 4 6.43 -12.46 -13.01
C PHE A 4 6.16 -11.84 -11.65
N MET A 5 4.89 -11.80 -11.23
CA MET A 5 4.53 -11.30 -9.89
C MET A 5 5.16 -12.15 -8.78
N ALA A 6 5.19 -13.48 -8.93
CA ALA A 6 5.87 -14.36 -7.98
C ALA A 6 7.38 -14.06 -7.91
N ALA A 7 8.04 -13.79 -9.04
CA ALA A 7 9.44 -13.39 -9.08
C ALA A 7 9.68 -12.05 -8.36
N VAL A 8 8.82 -11.05 -8.58
CA VAL A 8 8.88 -9.76 -7.87
C VAL A 8 8.68 -9.97 -6.37
N ARG A 9 7.78 -10.86 -5.95
CA ARG A 9 7.59 -11.20 -4.52
C ARG A 9 8.87 -11.77 -3.90
N VAL A 10 9.53 -12.69 -4.61
CA VAL A 10 10.80 -13.28 -4.15
C VAL A 10 11.88 -12.22 -4.07
N TRP A 11 11.97 -11.33 -5.07
CA TRP A 11 12.89 -10.20 -5.07
C TRP A 11 12.64 -9.24 -3.90
N ASN A 12 11.40 -8.88 -3.61
CA ASN A 12 11.08 -7.99 -2.48
C ASN A 12 11.44 -8.61 -1.12
N ARG A 13 11.46 -9.95 -1.01
CA ARG A 13 11.85 -10.66 0.22
C ARG A 13 13.36 -10.87 0.38
N ARG A 14 14.08 -11.10 -0.73
CA ARG A 14 15.49 -11.53 -0.70
C ARG A 14 16.48 -10.54 -1.29
N GLY A 15 16.00 -9.61 -2.10
CA GLY A 15 16.80 -8.60 -2.78
C GLY A 15 17.21 -7.45 -1.85
N PRO A 16 18.19 -6.63 -2.27
CA PRO A 16 18.69 -5.52 -1.47
C PRO A 16 17.62 -4.43 -1.32
N ALA A 17 17.25 -4.12 -0.07
CA ALA A 17 16.21 -3.13 0.25
C ALA A 17 16.45 -1.75 -0.39
N ARG A 18 17.72 -1.36 -0.60
CA ARG A 18 18.09 -0.08 -1.22
C ARG A 18 17.71 0.01 -2.71
N ALA A 19 17.57 -1.12 -3.40
CA ALA A 19 17.21 -1.16 -4.82
C ALA A 19 15.68 -1.15 -5.03
N GLN A 20 14.91 -1.53 -4.00
CA GLN A 20 13.46 -1.71 -4.11
C GLN A 20 12.68 -0.47 -4.57
N PRO A 21 13.04 0.77 -4.15
CA PRO A 21 12.39 1.99 -4.64
C PRO A 21 12.55 2.21 -6.16
N PHE A 22 13.54 1.58 -6.79
CA PHE A 22 13.73 1.65 -8.24
C PHE A 22 13.12 0.44 -8.94
N THR A 23 13.27 -0.75 -8.37
CA THR A 23 12.75 -1.97 -8.99
C THR A 23 11.22 -2.06 -8.93
N GLY A 24 10.57 -1.45 -7.94
CA GLY A 24 9.11 -1.42 -7.82
C GLY A 24 8.43 -0.74 -9.02
N PRO A 25 8.73 0.54 -9.33
CA PRO A 25 8.14 1.23 -10.47
C PRO A 25 8.55 0.62 -11.82
N LEU A 26 9.78 0.13 -11.93
CA LEU A 26 10.23 -0.60 -13.13
C LEU A 26 9.44 -1.90 -13.33
N ALA A 27 9.21 -2.67 -12.27
CA ALA A 27 8.40 -3.88 -12.34
C ALA A 27 6.94 -3.57 -12.70
N ALA A 28 6.39 -2.46 -12.18
CA ALA A 28 5.05 -1.98 -12.51
C ALA A 28 4.95 -1.64 -14.01
N ALA A 29 5.87 -0.83 -14.52
CA ALA A 29 5.93 -0.47 -15.94
C ALA A 29 6.10 -1.71 -16.84
N THR A 30 6.99 -2.62 -16.45
CA THR A 30 7.20 -3.90 -17.16
C THR A 30 5.93 -4.74 -17.19
N LEU A 31 5.17 -4.79 -16.09
CA LEU A 31 3.94 -5.56 -16.01
C LEU A 31 2.86 -4.99 -16.95
N VAL A 32 2.73 -3.66 -17.04
CA VAL A 32 1.83 -3.02 -18.00
C VAL A 32 2.24 -3.38 -19.43
N LEU A 33 3.53 -3.24 -19.77
CA LEU A 33 4.04 -3.59 -21.10
C LEU A 33 3.76 -5.06 -21.46
N LEU A 34 4.02 -6.00 -20.55
CA LEU A 34 3.80 -7.43 -20.77
C LEU A 34 2.32 -7.82 -20.86
N SER A 35 1.42 -6.98 -20.35
CA SER A 35 -0.03 -7.23 -20.39
C SER A 35 -0.67 -6.90 -21.73
N GLY A 36 -0.01 -6.07 -22.55
CA GLY A 36 -0.58 -5.53 -23.78
C GLY A 36 -1.58 -4.38 -23.57
N LEU A 37 -1.88 -4.02 -22.32
CA LEU A 37 -2.72 -2.86 -22.00
C LEU A 37 -1.96 -1.56 -22.22
N THR A 38 -2.66 -0.54 -22.70
CA THR A 38 -2.20 0.85 -22.63
C THR A 38 -2.16 1.31 -21.17
N PRO A 39 -1.34 2.33 -20.82
CA PRO A 39 -1.34 2.90 -19.47
C PRO A 39 -2.73 3.38 -19.03
N ALA A 40 -3.52 3.94 -19.95
CA ALA A 40 -4.88 4.39 -19.66
C ALA A 40 -5.82 3.23 -19.28
N GLU A 41 -5.76 2.10 -20.00
CA GLU A 41 -6.55 0.90 -19.68
C GLU A 41 -6.12 0.27 -18.34
N ALA A 42 -4.84 0.34 -18.00
CA ALA A 42 -4.34 -0.02 -16.67
C ALA A 42 -4.72 1.00 -15.57
N GLY A 43 -5.48 2.06 -15.90
CA GLY A 43 -5.93 3.08 -14.96
C GLY A 43 -4.86 4.09 -14.56
N LEU A 44 -3.73 4.16 -15.28
CA LEU A 44 -2.67 5.16 -15.07
C LEU A 44 -3.06 6.50 -15.68
N THR A 45 -3.99 7.18 -15.01
CA THR A 45 -4.47 8.51 -15.35
C THR A 45 -4.57 9.39 -14.12
N LEU A 46 -4.29 10.69 -14.30
CA LEU A 46 -4.45 11.74 -13.29
C LEU A 46 -5.66 12.64 -13.57
N ALA A 47 -6.42 12.35 -14.62
CA ALA A 47 -7.52 13.19 -15.08
C ALA A 47 -8.75 13.13 -14.15
N ALA A 48 -8.87 12.10 -13.34
CA ALA A 48 -10.03 11.85 -12.47
C ALA A 48 -9.61 11.25 -11.13
N GLY A 49 -10.55 11.24 -10.18
CA GLY A 49 -10.37 10.55 -8.89
C GLY A 49 -9.79 11.39 -7.76
N TRP A 50 -9.49 12.68 -7.97
CA TRP A 50 -8.95 13.56 -6.92
C TRP A 50 -9.88 13.69 -5.70
N GLY A 51 -11.19 13.84 -5.91
CA GLY A 51 -12.17 13.89 -4.82
C GLY A 51 -12.17 12.63 -3.96
N TYR A 52 -12.12 11.45 -4.61
CA TYR A 52 -11.98 10.17 -3.92
C TYR A 52 -10.62 10.04 -3.22
N ALA A 53 -9.53 10.46 -3.85
CA ALA A 53 -8.18 10.39 -3.29
C ALA A 53 -8.03 11.25 -2.03
N VAL A 54 -8.49 12.50 -2.06
CA VAL A 54 -8.48 13.40 -0.90
C VAL A 54 -9.38 12.85 0.20
N SER A 55 -10.60 12.41 -0.13
CA SER A 55 -11.52 11.84 0.86
C SER A 55 -10.93 10.59 1.52
N ALA A 56 -10.30 9.71 0.73
CA ALA A 56 -9.61 8.52 1.22
C ALA A 56 -8.47 8.87 2.18
N ALA A 57 -7.61 9.84 1.82
CA ALA A 57 -6.52 10.29 2.67
C ALA A 57 -7.03 10.87 4.00
N LEU A 58 -8.07 11.70 3.96
CA LEU A 58 -8.70 12.29 5.15
C LEU A 58 -9.34 11.23 6.05
N LEU A 59 -10.06 10.26 5.48
CA LEU A 59 -10.67 9.16 6.23
C LEU A 59 -9.63 8.31 6.95
N VAL A 60 -8.53 7.97 6.27
CA VAL A 60 -7.41 7.23 6.88
C VAL A 60 -6.74 8.06 7.98
N ALA A 61 -6.50 9.35 7.76
CA ALA A 61 -5.93 10.24 8.77
C ALA A 61 -6.83 10.35 10.01
N ALA A 62 -8.15 10.48 9.83
CA ALA A 62 -9.12 10.46 10.91
C ALA A 62 -9.11 9.11 11.65
N GLY A 63 -9.03 7.99 10.91
CA GLY A 63 -8.90 6.64 11.49
C GLY A 63 -7.67 6.49 12.39
N TYR A 64 -6.51 7.00 11.97
CA TYR A 64 -5.33 7.05 12.82
C TYR A 64 -5.51 7.98 14.03
N GLY A 65 -6.16 9.14 13.84
CA GLY A 65 -6.53 10.03 14.95
C GLY A 65 -7.35 9.32 16.03
N VAL A 66 -8.36 8.54 15.62
CA VAL A 66 -9.16 7.70 16.52
C VAL A 66 -8.32 6.57 17.13
N ALA A 67 -7.48 5.88 16.35
CA ALA A 67 -6.61 4.83 16.87
C ALA A 67 -5.68 5.33 17.99
N LEU A 68 -5.21 6.57 17.90
CA LEU A 68 -4.36 7.19 18.93
C LEU A 68 -5.10 7.47 20.24
N THR A 69 -6.43 7.43 20.29
CA THR A 69 -7.19 7.53 21.56
C THR A 69 -7.38 6.18 22.26
N ILE A 70 -7.12 5.07 21.55
CA ILE A 70 -7.35 3.70 22.05
C ILE A 70 -6.03 3.13 22.60
N PRO A 71 -5.93 2.78 23.91
CA PRO A 71 -4.68 2.31 24.51
C PRO A 71 -4.10 1.04 23.87
N ALA A 72 -4.97 0.12 23.43
CA ALA A 72 -4.53 -1.10 22.74
C ALA A 72 -3.92 -0.79 21.36
N ALA A 73 -4.50 0.13 20.60
CA ALA A 73 -3.98 0.54 19.30
C ALA A 73 -2.67 1.33 19.43
N ARG A 74 -2.55 2.22 20.43
CA ARG A 74 -1.27 2.88 20.74
C ARG A 74 -0.16 1.88 21.04
N ARG A 75 -0.45 0.83 21.83
CA ARG A 75 0.52 -0.24 22.10
C ARG A 75 0.95 -0.95 20.82
N ALA A 76 -0.01 -1.35 19.98
CA ALA A 76 0.28 -1.97 18.69
C ALA A 76 1.13 -1.07 17.77
N LEU A 77 0.87 0.24 17.75
CA LEU A 77 1.65 1.22 16.99
C LEU A 77 3.06 1.42 17.55
N ALA A 78 3.28 1.18 18.84
CA ALA A 78 4.59 1.32 19.46
C ALA A 78 5.54 0.15 19.19
N GLU A 79 5.03 -1.02 18.77
CA GLU A 79 5.85 -2.22 18.53
C GLU A 79 6.88 -2.04 17.39
N PRO A 80 6.51 -1.55 16.19
CA PRO A 80 7.45 -1.47 15.08
C PRO A 80 8.51 -0.37 15.27
N TYR A 81 9.73 -0.64 14.80
CA TYR A 81 10.80 0.35 14.73
C TYR A 81 11.17 0.69 13.28
N PHE A 82 11.07 1.98 12.96
CA PHE A 82 11.55 2.55 11.71
C PHE A 82 12.74 3.50 11.98
N PRO A 83 13.97 3.18 11.53
CA PRO A 83 15.15 4.04 11.72
C PRO A 83 15.02 5.40 11.02
N HIS A 84 14.37 5.41 9.86
CA HIS A 84 14.16 6.63 9.07
C HIS A 84 12.68 6.72 8.65
N PRO A 85 11.78 7.08 9.57
CA PRO A 85 10.33 6.95 9.36
C PRO A 85 9.83 7.86 8.22
N VAL A 86 10.29 9.11 8.15
CA VAL A 86 9.90 10.05 7.08
C VAL A 86 10.35 9.56 5.71
N ARG A 87 11.62 9.14 5.58
CA ARG A 87 12.14 8.57 4.31
C ARG A 87 11.38 7.30 3.91
N SER A 88 11.06 6.45 4.88
CA SER A 88 10.31 5.21 4.64
C SER A 88 8.89 5.51 4.17
N ALA A 89 8.18 6.41 4.85
CA ALA A 89 6.81 6.78 4.54
C ALA A 89 6.69 7.52 3.20
N LEU A 90 7.62 8.43 2.88
CA LEU A 90 7.51 9.30 1.69
C LEU A 90 8.17 8.75 0.43
N LEU A 91 9.19 7.90 0.56
CA LEU A 91 9.95 7.39 -0.59
C LEU A 91 9.99 5.86 -0.61
N GLY A 92 10.27 5.23 0.53
CA GLY A 92 10.43 3.77 0.61
C GLY A 92 9.16 3.03 0.21
N VAL A 93 8.09 3.21 0.99
CA VAL A 93 6.79 2.56 0.81
C VAL A 93 6.15 2.87 -0.55
N PRO A 94 5.97 4.14 -0.97
CA PRO A 94 5.24 4.40 -2.20
C PRO A 94 5.93 3.79 -3.42
N LEU A 95 7.26 3.86 -3.48
CA LEU A 95 8.02 3.38 -4.62
C LEU A 95 8.27 1.87 -4.59
N SER A 96 8.58 1.30 -3.42
CA SER A 96 8.93 -0.13 -3.31
C SER A 96 7.71 -1.05 -3.29
N THR A 97 6.58 -0.54 -2.80
CA THR A 97 5.39 -1.34 -2.50
C THR A 97 4.17 -0.84 -3.27
N VAL A 98 3.72 0.37 -2.96
CA VAL A 98 2.37 0.84 -3.37
C VAL A 98 2.23 0.90 -4.87
N ILE A 99 3.18 1.51 -5.59
CA ILE A 99 3.09 1.64 -7.05
C ILE A 99 3.00 0.25 -7.70
N PHE A 100 3.88 -0.68 -7.33
CA PHE A 100 3.87 -2.02 -7.91
C PHE A 100 2.56 -2.75 -7.61
N GLU A 101 2.13 -2.73 -6.35
CA GLU A 101 0.95 -3.47 -5.94
C GLU A 101 -0.33 -2.90 -6.56
N GLU A 102 -0.53 -1.58 -6.56
CA GLU A 102 -1.71 -1.00 -7.19
C GLU A 102 -1.73 -1.23 -8.71
N VAL A 103 -0.59 -1.07 -9.39
CA VAL A 103 -0.50 -1.35 -10.82
C VAL A 103 -0.76 -2.82 -11.10
N ALA A 104 -0.20 -3.74 -10.32
CA ALA A 104 -0.34 -5.17 -10.57
C ALA A 104 -1.77 -5.66 -10.31
N PHE A 105 -2.34 -5.32 -9.16
CA PHE A 105 -3.62 -5.86 -8.72
C PHE A 105 -4.81 -5.05 -9.25
N ARG A 106 -4.77 -3.71 -9.15
CA ARG A 106 -5.90 -2.82 -9.51
C ARG A 106 -5.77 -2.24 -10.92
N GLY A 107 -4.58 -2.23 -11.49
CA GLY A 107 -4.35 -1.84 -12.87
C GLY A 107 -4.49 -3.02 -13.81
N VAL A 108 -3.49 -3.90 -13.82
CA VAL A 108 -3.39 -4.96 -14.83
C VAL A 108 -4.33 -6.13 -14.54
N LEU A 109 -4.22 -6.79 -13.39
CA LEU A 109 -5.06 -7.96 -13.08
C LEU A 109 -6.55 -7.60 -13.04
N PHE A 110 -6.89 -6.47 -12.42
CA PHE A 110 -8.28 -6.01 -12.36
C PHE A 110 -8.86 -5.79 -13.75
N THR A 111 -8.20 -5.01 -14.61
CA THR A 111 -8.69 -4.73 -15.96
C THR A 111 -8.82 -6.02 -16.78
N LEU A 112 -7.87 -6.95 -16.72
CA LEU A 112 -7.96 -8.21 -17.47
C LEU A 112 -9.12 -9.10 -16.99
N VAL A 113 -9.33 -9.22 -15.67
CA VAL A 113 -10.44 -10.01 -15.12
C VAL A 113 -11.78 -9.32 -15.38
N GLU A 114 -11.83 -7.99 -15.30
CA GLU A 114 -13.02 -7.21 -15.61
C GLU A 114 -13.44 -7.39 -17.06
N GLN A 115 -12.51 -7.31 -18.01
CA GLN A 115 -12.78 -7.53 -19.44
C GLN A 115 -13.26 -8.96 -19.72
N ALA A 116 -12.73 -9.96 -19.02
CA ALA A 116 -13.06 -11.37 -19.26
C ALA A 116 -14.34 -11.85 -18.55
N HIS A 117 -14.60 -11.35 -17.34
CA HIS A 117 -15.60 -11.91 -16.42
C HIS A 117 -16.47 -10.85 -15.72
N GLY A 118 -16.20 -9.56 -15.94
CA GLY A 118 -16.95 -8.46 -15.35
C GLY A 118 -16.41 -7.97 -13.99
N PRO A 119 -16.95 -6.84 -13.49
CA PRO A 119 -16.38 -6.12 -12.36
C PRO A 119 -16.47 -6.86 -11.03
N ALA A 120 -17.51 -7.67 -10.82
CA ALA A 120 -17.66 -8.46 -9.59
C ALA A 120 -16.54 -9.49 -9.43
N TRP A 121 -16.19 -10.19 -10.51
CA TRP A 121 -15.06 -11.13 -10.52
C TRP A 121 -13.73 -10.40 -10.38
N ALA A 122 -13.56 -9.23 -10.99
CA ALA A 122 -12.37 -8.42 -10.83
C ALA A 122 -12.14 -8.02 -9.36
N VAL A 123 -13.19 -7.56 -8.66
CA VAL A 123 -13.13 -7.27 -7.21
C VAL A 123 -12.77 -8.52 -6.43
N ALA A 124 -13.49 -9.63 -6.61
CA ALA A 124 -13.29 -10.84 -5.82
C ALA A 124 -11.89 -11.45 -6.00
N VAL A 125 -11.49 -11.69 -7.26
CA VAL A 125 -10.22 -12.35 -7.59
C VAL A 125 -9.03 -11.50 -7.16
N THR A 126 -9.01 -10.21 -7.52
CA THR A 126 -7.85 -9.37 -7.21
C THR A 126 -7.72 -9.09 -5.72
N SER A 127 -8.83 -9.00 -4.98
CA SER A 127 -8.80 -8.84 -3.51
C SER A 127 -8.25 -10.08 -2.81
N VAL A 128 -8.69 -11.29 -3.23
CA VAL A 128 -8.16 -12.55 -2.67
C VAL A 128 -6.69 -12.71 -3.01
N LEU A 129 -6.28 -12.47 -4.26
CA LEU A 129 -4.89 -12.55 -4.66
C LEU A 129 -4.01 -11.52 -3.93
N PHE A 130 -4.53 -10.32 -3.69
CA PHE A 130 -3.87 -9.30 -2.89
C PHE A 130 -3.74 -9.75 -1.42
N GLY A 131 -4.76 -10.40 -0.86
CA GLY A 131 -4.64 -11.05 0.45
C GLY A 131 -3.51 -12.07 0.50
N LEU A 132 -3.51 -13.03 -0.43
CA LEU A 132 -2.52 -14.12 -0.48
C LEU A 132 -1.08 -13.63 -0.74
N TRP A 133 -0.93 -12.44 -1.33
CA TRP A 133 0.36 -11.76 -1.47
C TRP A 133 1.04 -11.47 -0.12
N HIS A 134 0.26 -11.37 0.97
CA HIS A 134 0.73 -11.06 2.32
C HIS A 134 0.95 -12.29 3.22
N LEU A 135 0.83 -13.52 2.69
CA LEU A 135 1.25 -14.73 3.43
C LEU A 135 2.68 -14.61 3.99
N PRO A 136 3.01 -15.22 5.15
CA PRO A 136 2.25 -16.29 5.80
C PRO A 136 1.28 -15.83 6.91
N ASP A 137 1.23 -14.56 7.29
CA ASP A 137 0.36 -14.14 8.39
C ASP A 137 -1.12 -14.12 7.97
N SER A 138 -1.89 -15.08 8.50
CA SER A 138 -3.33 -15.20 8.24
C SER A 138 -4.15 -13.95 8.61
N ARG A 139 -3.76 -13.20 9.64
CA ARG A 139 -4.45 -11.97 10.04
C ARG A 139 -4.21 -10.86 9.03
N GLU A 140 -2.97 -10.77 8.56
CA GLU A 140 -2.58 -9.85 7.49
C GLU A 140 -3.29 -10.19 6.18
N VAL A 141 -3.37 -11.48 5.81
CA VAL A 141 -4.12 -11.95 4.63
C VAL A 141 -5.59 -11.56 4.71
N ALA A 142 -6.25 -11.77 5.85
CA ALA A 142 -7.66 -11.42 6.02
C ALA A 142 -7.87 -9.90 5.93
N PHE A 143 -7.04 -9.12 6.62
CA PHE A 143 -7.09 -7.66 6.59
C PHE A 143 -6.85 -7.10 5.19
N THR A 144 -5.80 -7.57 4.50
CA THR A 144 -5.44 -7.10 3.17
C THR A 144 -6.42 -7.58 2.10
N THR A 145 -7.08 -8.73 2.27
CA THR A 145 -8.22 -9.11 1.41
C THR A 145 -9.35 -8.09 1.50
N LEU A 146 -9.75 -7.69 2.72
CA LEU A 146 -10.77 -6.66 2.92
C LEU A 146 -10.33 -5.30 2.38
N ALA A 147 -9.07 -4.91 2.60
CA ALA A 147 -8.51 -3.70 2.02
C ALA A 147 -8.53 -3.75 0.48
N GLY A 148 -8.24 -4.91 -0.11
CA GLY A 148 -8.31 -5.16 -1.55
C GLY A 148 -9.70 -4.88 -2.12
N VAL A 149 -10.76 -5.23 -1.38
CA VAL A 149 -12.15 -4.93 -1.78
C VAL A 149 -12.37 -3.43 -1.80
N VAL A 150 -11.98 -2.71 -0.75
CA VAL A 150 -12.10 -1.24 -0.67
C VAL A 150 -11.32 -0.55 -1.80
N LEU A 151 -10.08 -0.97 -2.06
CA LEU A 151 -9.24 -0.45 -3.13
C LEU A 151 -9.84 -0.71 -4.51
N SER A 152 -10.46 -1.88 -4.71
CA SER A 152 -11.16 -2.23 -5.94
C SER A 152 -12.41 -1.38 -6.18
N PHE A 153 -13.19 -1.11 -5.13
CA PHE A 153 -14.31 -0.17 -5.22
C PHE A 153 -13.84 1.25 -5.52
N LEU A 154 -12.76 1.73 -4.89
CA LEU A 154 -12.19 3.02 -5.25
C LEU A 154 -11.78 3.06 -6.72
N ARG A 155 -11.11 2.02 -7.23
CA ARG A 155 -10.75 1.90 -8.65
C ARG A 155 -11.96 1.97 -9.58
N LEU A 156 -13.08 1.35 -9.21
CA LEU A 156 -14.33 1.41 -9.99
C LEU A 156 -14.96 2.81 -9.95
N LEU A 157 -15.05 3.41 -8.76
CA LEU A 157 -15.70 4.70 -8.54
C LEU A 157 -14.90 5.87 -9.12
N SER A 158 -13.57 5.81 -9.06
CA SER A 158 -12.68 6.87 -9.54
C SER A 158 -12.25 6.70 -10.99
N GLY A 159 -12.43 5.52 -11.59
CA GLY A 159 -12.03 5.23 -12.98
C GLY A 159 -10.51 5.16 -13.22
N GLY A 160 -9.69 5.11 -12.16
CA GLY A 160 -8.23 5.14 -12.27
C GLY A 160 -7.54 4.80 -10.95
N LEU A 161 -6.21 4.76 -10.97
CA LEU A 161 -5.39 4.30 -9.84
C LEU A 161 -5.06 5.38 -8.81
N LEU A 162 -5.34 6.65 -9.08
CA LEU A 162 -5.00 7.75 -8.16
C LEU A 162 -5.62 7.55 -6.77
N ALA A 163 -6.92 7.28 -6.69
CA ALA A 163 -7.62 7.09 -5.42
C ALA A 163 -7.11 5.88 -4.62
N PRO A 164 -6.98 4.66 -5.19
CA PRO A 164 -6.45 3.53 -4.44
C PRO A 164 -4.95 3.71 -4.08
N ILE A 165 -4.12 4.31 -4.95
CA ILE A 165 -2.72 4.64 -4.61
C ILE A 165 -2.66 5.57 -3.41
N VAL A 166 -3.45 6.64 -3.40
CA VAL A 166 -3.45 7.60 -2.30
C VAL A 166 -3.99 6.95 -1.02
N LEU A 167 -5.07 6.16 -1.07
CA LEU A 167 -5.55 5.43 0.10
C LEU A 167 -4.46 4.52 0.67
N HIS A 168 -3.87 3.68 -0.17
CA HIS A 168 -2.90 2.67 0.22
C HIS A 168 -1.61 3.30 0.77
N TRP A 169 -1.08 4.31 0.06
CA TRP A 169 0.07 5.06 0.51
C TRP A 169 -0.20 5.78 1.83
N THR A 170 -1.35 6.45 1.97
CA THR A 170 -1.70 7.15 3.21
C THR A 170 -1.82 6.17 4.38
N ALA A 171 -2.43 5.01 4.18
CA ALA A 171 -2.58 3.98 5.21
C ALA A 171 -1.22 3.47 5.72
N ASN A 172 -0.28 3.18 4.82
CA ASN A 172 1.04 2.69 5.18
C ASN A 172 1.93 3.80 5.74
N GLY A 173 1.96 4.95 5.05
CA GLY A 173 2.78 6.10 5.41
C GLY A 173 2.41 6.68 6.76
N LEU A 174 1.12 6.90 7.03
CA LEU A 174 0.68 7.33 8.37
C LEU A 174 0.89 6.24 9.41
N GLY A 175 0.79 4.95 9.07
CA GLY A 175 1.13 3.86 10.01
C GLY A 175 2.57 3.95 10.50
N ILE A 176 3.52 4.16 9.57
CA ILE A 176 4.94 4.36 9.89
C ILE A 176 5.15 5.62 10.75
N LEU A 177 4.56 6.74 10.34
CA LEU A 177 4.76 8.02 11.01
C LEU A 177 4.13 8.04 12.41
N THR A 178 2.92 7.50 12.56
CA THR A 178 2.24 7.39 13.85
C THR A 178 2.95 6.39 14.76
N SER A 179 3.44 5.26 14.22
CA SER A 179 4.26 4.31 14.98
C SER A 179 5.52 4.97 15.53
N ALA A 180 6.27 5.67 14.68
CA ALA A 180 7.45 6.41 15.11
C ALA A 180 7.12 7.50 16.14
N TRP A 181 5.99 8.19 15.99
CA TRP A 181 5.51 9.21 16.90
C TRP A 181 5.12 8.64 18.29
N VAL A 182 4.39 7.53 18.34
CA VAL A 182 4.03 6.91 19.62
C VAL A 182 5.28 6.41 20.33
N ARG A 183 6.20 5.77 19.60
CA ARG A 183 7.42 5.20 20.19
C ARG A 183 8.35 6.27 20.79
N ARG A 184 8.54 7.41 20.10
CA ARG A 184 9.32 8.54 20.64
C ARG A 184 8.65 9.20 21.86
N SER A 185 7.31 9.27 21.89
CA SER A 185 6.57 9.89 22.99
C SER A 185 6.46 9.01 24.23
N GLY A 186 6.72 7.71 24.11
CA GLY A 186 6.73 6.76 25.22
C GLY A 186 8.11 6.49 25.84
N GLN A 187 9.20 6.95 25.22
CA GLN A 187 10.54 6.86 25.80
C GLN A 187 10.73 8.00 26.80
N PRO A 188 11.02 7.72 28.10
CA PRO A 188 11.42 8.76 29.03
C PRO A 188 12.70 9.42 28.53
N ASP A 189 12.80 10.74 28.65
CA ASP A 189 13.99 11.50 28.31
C ASP A 189 15.16 11.12 29.25
N ILE A 190 15.99 10.17 28.81
CA ILE A 190 17.26 9.81 29.45
C ILE A 190 18.41 10.68 28.90
N GLY A 191 18.13 11.96 28.64
CA GLY A 191 19.02 12.90 27.98
C GLY A 191 19.34 14.17 28.79
N GLY A 192 19.33 14.10 30.13
CA GLY A 192 19.57 15.28 30.95
C GLY A 192 20.03 15.00 32.38
N ARG A 193 21.21 14.39 32.55
CA ARG A 193 22.14 14.59 33.68
C ARG A 193 23.28 13.59 33.58
N ASP A 194 24.45 14.12 33.23
CA ASP A 194 25.79 13.70 33.67
C ASP A 194 26.77 14.06 32.56
N GLN A 195 27.28 15.30 32.59
CA GLN A 195 28.71 15.62 32.63
C GLN A 195 28.85 17.01 33.26
N THR A 196 29.24 16.99 34.53
CA THR A 196 29.85 18.08 35.31
C THR A 196 31.13 18.60 34.68
#